data_AF-A0A9E3K1E9-F1
#
_entry.id   AF-A0A9E3K1E9-F1
#
_cell.length_a   1.000
_cell.length_b   1.000
_cell.length_c   1.000
_cell.angle_alpha   90.00
_cell.angle_beta   90.00
_cell.angle_gamma   90.00
#
_symmetry.space_group_name_H-M   'P 1'
#
loop_
_entity.id
_entity.type
_entity.pdbx_description
1 polymer ?
#
loop_
_entity_poly.entity_id
_entity_poly.type
_entity_poly.pdbx_seq_one_letter_code
_entity_poly.pdbx_strand_id
1 'polypeptide(L)'
;GYADQFRAAFGADIFKDDKAAFRAAMEALQAYQLEDVSFHPYDSKYDLYAGNKIGGNLTAQEMRGFAVYSDPNKGNCFACHYNGAGLNGSVRLFTDFTYAAVGVPRNMDIPANRDPRYYDLGICARPDHNKPDDKRFCGMFKTPTLRNVATRNVFFHNGQLKSLRDVIRFYNTRDTQPELWYPTKNGKVQKFNDLPERYRANIDTQAPLDGKKVGVAGAMTEQDMEDLEAFLNTLTDHYPVPPQPVKPPKAPKPAAIASDIHP
;
A
#
# COMPACT_ATOMS: atom_id res chain seq x y z
N GLY A 1 -22.21 6.81 28.09
CA GLY A 1 -21.88 5.86 26.99
C GLY A 1 -21.59 6.64 25.72
N TYR A 2 -21.45 5.99 24.55
CA TYR A 2 -21.18 6.73 23.29
C TYR A 2 -22.20 7.83 23.01
N ALA A 3 -23.48 7.62 23.34
CA ALA A 3 -24.54 8.61 23.14
C ALA A 3 -24.29 9.96 23.87
N ASP A 4 -23.73 9.94 25.07
CA ASP A 4 -23.49 11.18 25.83
C ASP A 4 -22.31 11.97 25.26
N GLN A 5 -21.26 11.26 24.85
CA GLN A 5 -20.11 11.85 24.14
C GLN A 5 -20.54 12.43 22.78
N PHE A 6 -21.41 11.72 22.07
CA PHE A 6 -21.96 12.20 20.79
C PHE A 6 -22.80 13.46 20.96
N ARG A 7 -23.68 13.52 21.97
CA ARG A 7 -24.44 14.74 22.28
C ARG A 7 -23.55 15.90 22.72
N ALA A 8 -22.48 15.61 23.44
CA ALA A 8 -21.52 16.64 23.84
C ALA A 8 -20.77 17.24 22.64
N ALA A 9 -20.41 16.43 21.65
CA ALA A 9 -19.70 16.88 20.45
C ALA A 9 -20.60 17.54 19.40
N PHE A 10 -21.79 16.98 19.15
CA PHE A 10 -22.66 17.35 18.02
C PHE A 10 -24.00 17.97 18.43
N GLY A 11 -24.23 18.16 19.73
CA GLY A 11 -25.42 18.79 20.29
C GLY A 11 -26.43 17.81 20.91
N ALA A 12 -27.14 18.27 21.95
CA ALA A 12 -28.07 17.44 22.74
C ALA A 12 -29.18 16.78 21.90
N ASP A 13 -29.56 17.44 20.80
CA ASP A 13 -30.64 17.06 19.90
C ASP A 13 -30.19 16.23 18.70
N ILE A 14 -28.90 15.84 18.60
CA ILE A 14 -28.35 15.14 17.43
C ILE A 14 -29.13 13.87 17.07
N PHE A 15 -29.68 13.17 18.07
CA PHE A 15 -30.46 11.95 17.87
C PHE A 15 -31.95 12.18 17.55
N LYS A 16 -32.39 13.42 17.36
CA LYS A 16 -33.73 13.73 16.86
C LYS A 16 -33.82 13.64 15.33
N ASP A 17 -32.68 13.62 14.63
CA ASP A 17 -32.58 13.45 13.17
C ASP A 17 -31.54 12.37 12.84
N ASP A 18 -32.02 11.20 12.40
CA ASP A 18 -31.16 10.07 12.04
C ASP A 18 -30.14 10.41 10.95
N LYS A 19 -30.49 11.28 10.00
CA LYS A 19 -29.56 11.69 8.93
C LYS A 19 -28.47 12.60 9.48
N ALA A 20 -28.81 13.48 10.42
CA ALA A 20 -27.82 14.32 11.09
C ALA A 20 -26.88 13.47 11.97
N ALA A 21 -27.44 12.54 12.76
CA ALA A 21 -26.66 11.61 13.56
C ALA A 21 -25.71 10.75 12.70
N PHE A 22 -26.18 10.24 11.56
CA PHE A 22 -25.33 9.48 10.64
C PHE A 22 -24.21 10.32 10.03
N ARG A 23 -24.49 11.57 9.61
CA ARG A 23 -23.43 12.47 9.11
C ARG A 23 -22.38 12.78 10.19
N ALA A 24 -22.82 13.05 11.42
CA ALA A 24 -21.92 13.28 12.55
C ALA A 24 -21.05 12.05 12.86
N ALA A 25 -21.59 10.83 12.73
CA ALA A 25 -20.81 9.59 12.83
C ALA A 25 -19.72 9.50 11.75
N MET A 26 -20.04 9.85 10.51
CA MET A 26 -19.06 9.90 9.43
C MET A 26 -18.00 10.99 9.65
N GLU A 27 -18.39 12.14 10.19
CA GLU A 27 -17.47 13.24 10.52
C GLU A 27 -16.50 12.85 11.64
N ALA A 28 -16.99 12.21 12.70
CA ALA A 28 -16.14 11.73 13.79
C ALA A 28 -15.12 10.68 13.31
N LEU A 29 -15.55 9.75 12.42
CA LEU A 29 -14.65 8.77 11.80
C LEU A 29 -13.61 9.44 10.91
N GLN A 30 -14.02 10.42 10.10
CA GLN A 30 -13.11 11.18 9.26
C GLN A 30 -12.07 11.94 10.10
N ALA A 31 -12.50 12.61 11.18
CA ALA A 31 -11.61 13.33 12.08
C ALA A 31 -10.58 12.37 12.69
N TYR A 32 -11.01 11.19 13.17
CA TYR A 32 -10.08 10.17 13.65
C TYR A 32 -9.05 9.75 12.57
N GLN A 33 -9.51 9.45 11.36
CA GLN A 33 -8.63 8.99 10.27
C GLN A 33 -7.67 10.05 9.73
N LEU A 34 -7.99 11.34 9.90
CA LEU A 34 -7.16 12.46 9.44
C LEU A 34 -6.26 13.02 10.54
N GLU A 35 -6.77 13.19 11.75
CA GLU A 35 -6.13 13.98 12.80
C GLU A 35 -5.42 13.11 13.84
N ASP A 36 -5.90 11.90 14.09
CA ASP A 36 -5.28 11.01 15.06
C ASP A 36 -4.03 10.36 14.45
N VAL A 37 -2.86 10.73 14.97
CA VAL A 37 -1.56 10.23 14.53
C VAL A 37 -1.45 8.70 14.67
N SER A 38 -2.23 8.06 15.55
CA SER A 38 -2.26 6.59 15.62
C SER A 38 -2.74 5.93 14.34
N PHE A 39 -3.52 6.63 13.50
CA PHE A 39 -3.96 6.12 12.20
C PHE A 39 -2.88 6.26 11.11
N HIS A 40 -1.87 7.10 11.34
CA HIS A 40 -0.78 7.37 10.42
C HIS A 40 0.54 7.64 11.18
N PRO A 41 1.11 6.66 11.88
CA PRO A 41 2.20 6.90 12.82
C PRO A 41 3.54 7.23 12.15
N TYR A 42 3.75 6.78 10.90
CA TYR A 42 5.00 6.99 10.13
C TYR A 42 6.27 6.63 10.92
N ASP A 43 6.24 5.51 11.64
CA ASP A 43 7.29 5.05 12.56
C ASP A 43 7.89 3.70 12.14
N SER A 44 7.72 3.31 10.87
CA SER A 44 8.35 2.11 10.31
C SER A 44 9.87 2.23 10.23
N LYS A 45 10.58 1.11 10.05
CA LYS A 45 12.04 1.11 9.84
C LYS A 45 12.43 1.98 8.64
N TYR A 46 11.63 1.95 7.58
CA TYR A 46 11.84 2.79 6.40
C TYR A 46 11.66 4.28 6.70
N ASP A 47 10.68 4.66 7.54
CA ASP A 47 10.50 6.06 7.93
C ASP A 47 11.70 6.58 8.72
N LEU A 48 12.24 5.76 9.62
CA LEU A 48 13.48 6.06 10.33
C LEU A 48 14.66 6.18 9.36
N TYR A 49 14.81 5.25 8.40
CA TYR A 49 15.84 5.31 7.37
C TYR A 49 15.77 6.61 6.56
N ALA A 50 14.60 6.88 5.97
CA ALA A 50 14.39 8.03 5.11
C ALA A 50 14.45 9.36 5.88
N GLY A 51 14.20 9.35 7.19
CA GLY A 51 14.36 10.49 8.09
C GLY A 51 15.76 10.63 8.71
N ASN A 52 16.70 9.74 8.36
CA ASN A 52 18.03 9.63 8.97
C ASN A 52 17.97 9.58 10.52
N LYS A 53 17.04 8.77 11.04
CA LYS A 53 16.79 8.57 12.47
C LYS A 53 17.45 7.28 12.96
N ILE A 54 17.73 7.25 14.26
CA ILE A 54 18.31 6.07 14.91
C ILE A 54 17.34 4.89 14.80
N GLY A 55 17.88 3.70 14.53
CA GLY A 55 17.10 2.50 14.20
C GLY A 55 16.81 2.33 12.71
N GLY A 56 17.00 3.38 11.90
CA GLY A 56 16.77 3.39 10.45
C GLY A 56 17.89 2.83 9.58
N ASN A 57 18.83 2.06 10.13
CA ASN A 57 19.87 1.43 9.30
C ASN A 57 19.29 0.21 8.59
N LEU A 58 19.02 0.34 7.29
CA LEU A 58 18.62 -0.79 6.47
C LEU A 58 19.79 -1.79 6.35
N THR A 59 19.48 -3.08 6.39
CA THR A 59 20.45 -4.14 6.16
C THR A 59 20.88 -4.15 4.69
N ALA A 60 21.98 -4.85 4.38
CA ALA A 60 22.39 -5.03 2.98
C ALA A 60 21.30 -5.70 2.13
N GLN A 61 20.51 -6.61 2.72
CA GLN A 61 19.38 -7.27 2.05
C GLN A 61 18.26 -6.29 1.74
N GLU A 62 17.82 -5.51 2.73
CA GLU A 62 16.77 -4.50 2.57
C GLU A 62 17.18 -3.42 1.55
N MET A 63 18.47 -3.03 1.52
CA MET A 63 18.99 -2.08 0.54
C MET A 63 18.97 -2.65 -0.89
N ARG A 64 19.33 -3.93 -1.08
CA ARG A 64 19.18 -4.57 -2.40
C ARG A 64 17.72 -4.66 -2.80
N GLY A 65 16.83 -4.95 -1.86
CA GLY A 65 15.38 -4.95 -2.09
C GLY A 65 14.85 -3.60 -2.54
N PHE A 66 15.30 -2.52 -1.91
CA PHE A 66 14.95 -1.17 -2.31
C PHE A 66 15.48 -0.80 -3.71
N ALA A 67 16.64 -1.34 -4.09
CA ALA A 67 17.15 -1.20 -5.46
C ALA A 67 16.27 -1.96 -6.46
N VAL A 68 15.88 -3.20 -6.17
CA VAL A 68 14.94 -3.99 -7.00
C VAL A 68 13.60 -3.27 -7.16
N TYR A 69 13.07 -2.72 -6.07
CA TYR A 69 11.83 -1.93 -6.04
C TYR A 69 11.84 -0.76 -7.01
N SER A 70 12.99 -0.09 -7.14
CA SER A 70 13.13 1.16 -7.91
C SER A 70 13.67 0.94 -9.32
N ASP A 71 14.18 -0.25 -9.64
CA ASP A 71 14.79 -0.55 -10.94
C ASP A 71 13.71 -0.80 -12.01
N PRO A 72 13.63 0.03 -13.06
CA PRO A 72 12.62 -0.09 -14.12
C PRO A 72 12.78 -1.36 -14.97
N ASN A 73 13.91 -2.04 -14.91
CA ASN A 73 14.17 -3.29 -15.64
C ASN A 73 13.96 -4.54 -14.78
N LYS A 74 13.67 -4.37 -13.47
CA LYS A 74 13.38 -5.46 -12.54
C LYS A 74 11.97 -5.33 -11.97
N GLY A 75 11.85 -4.82 -10.74
CA GLY A 75 10.59 -4.73 -10.02
C GLY A 75 9.71 -3.60 -10.52
N ASN A 76 10.32 -2.47 -10.93
CA ASN A 76 9.64 -1.26 -11.41
C ASN A 76 8.45 -0.82 -10.50
N CYS A 77 8.46 -1.23 -9.23
CA CYS A 77 7.35 -1.10 -8.30
C CYS A 77 7.04 0.38 -8.06
N PHE A 78 8.10 1.20 -8.02
CA PHE A 78 8.05 2.64 -7.85
C PHE A 78 7.16 3.36 -8.87
N ALA A 79 7.01 2.82 -10.10
CA ALA A 79 6.23 3.46 -11.16
C ALA A 79 4.74 3.66 -10.79
N CYS A 80 4.19 2.77 -9.96
CA CYS A 80 2.82 2.88 -9.44
C CYS A 80 2.80 3.07 -7.92
N HIS A 81 3.66 2.36 -7.20
CA HIS A 81 3.81 2.49 -5.75
C HIS A 81 4.76 3.64 -5.40
N TYR A 82 4.45 4.84 -5.86
CA TYR A 82 5.34 5.98 -5.69
C TYR A 82 5.59 6.31 -4.20
N ASN A 83 6.86 6.44 -3.80
CA ASN A 83 7.25 6.78 -2.42
C ASN A 83 7.96 8.15 -2.30
N GLY A 84 7.91 8.99 -3.34
CA GLY A 84 8.38 10.38 -3.28
C GLY A 84 7.35 11.35 -2.69
N ALA A 85 7.42 12.62 -3.11
CA ALA A 85 6.48 13.67 -2.71
C ALA A 85 5.17 13.59 -3.50
N GLY A 86 4.07 13.40 -2.80
CA GLY A 86 2.71 13.34 -3.35
C GLY A 86 1.98 14.68 -3.29
N LEU A 87 0.66 14.62 -3.44
CA LEU A 87 -0.22 15.79 -3.36
C LEU A 87 -0.35 16.27 -1.91
N ASN A 88 -0.60 17.58 -1.75
CA ASN A 88 -0.89 18.23 -0.45
C ASN A 88 0.18 17.98 0.63
N GLY A 89 1.45 17.86 0.22
CA GLY A 89 2.57 17.64 1.15
C GLY A 89 2.70 16.21 1.69
N SER A 90 1.87 15.27 1.21
CA SER A 90 2.06 13.85 1.53
C SER A 90 3.40 13.35 0.97
N VAL A 91 4.04 12.42 1.68
CA VAL A 91 5.32 11.83 1.25
C VAL A 91 5.34 10.35 1.58
N ARG A 92 6.06 9.55 0.78
CA ARG A 92 6.35 8.15 1.12
C ARG A 92 5.09 7.33 1.37
N LEU A 93 4.05 7.52 0.57
CA LEU A 93 2.79 6.77 0.69
C LEU A 93 2.82 5.43 -0.04
N PHE A 94 3.83 5.17 -0.88
CA PHE A 94 3.97 3.92 -1.65
C PHE A 94 2.73 3.66 -2.53
N THR A 95 2.19 4.73 -3.09
CA THR A 95 1.07 4.77 -4.02
C THR A 95 1.04 6.16 -4.64
N ASP A 96 0.75 6.22 -5.94
CA ASP A 96 0.43 7.43 -6.67
C ASP A 96 -1.08 7.73 -6.72
N PHE A 97 -1.89 6.87 -6.08
CA PHE A 97 -3.36 6.89 -6.11
C PHE A 97 -4.00 6.75 -7.50
N THR A 98 -3.23 6.32 -8.50
CA THR A 98 -3.77 6.03 -9.83
C THR A 98 -4.45 4.66 -9.85
N TYR A 99 -4.91 4.24 -11.04
CA TYR A 99 -5.68 3.03 -11.25
C TYR A 99 -4.98 2.16 -12.31
N ALA A 100 -4.84 0.88 -12.01
CA ALA A 100 -4.21 -0.08 -12.91
C ALA A 100 -4.96 -1.42 -12.94
N ALA A 101 -4.88 -2.13 -14.06
CA ALA A 101 -5.42 -3.47 -14.21
C ALA A 101 -4.27 -4.49 -14.33
N VAL A 102 -3.91 -5.15 -13.23
CA VAL A 102 -2.77 -6.08 -13.19
C VAL A 102 -3.14 -7.54 -13.52
N GLY A 103 -4.43 -7.84 -13.65
CA GLY A 103 -4.92 -9.14 -14.11
C GLY A 103 -4.86 -10.27 -13.08
N VAL A 104 -5.02 -9.98 -11.79
CA VAL A 104 -5.03 -11.00 -10.71
C VAL A 104 -6.06 -12.10 -11.00
N PRO A 105 -5.77 -13.37 -10.65
CA PRO A 105 -6.70 -14.46 -10.89
C PRO A 105 -8.00 -14.32 -10.11
N ARG A 106 -9.06 -14.92 -10.67
CA ARG A 106 -10.40 -14.91 -10.08
C ARG A 106 -10.46 -15.70 -8.79
N ASN A 107 -11.03 -15.09 -7.74
CA ASN A 107 -11.26 -15.76 -6.47
C ASN A 107 -12.65 -16.41 -6.41
N MET A 108 -12.68 -17.75 -6.47
CA MET A 108 -13.94 -18.51 -6.41
C MET A 108 -14.53 -18.63 -4.99
N ASP A 109 -13.80 -18.23 -3.96
CA ASP A 109 -14.31 -18.16 -2.58
C ASP A 109 -15.29 -16.99 -2.38
N ILE A 110 -15.29 -16.01 -3.28
CA ILE A 110 -16.23 -14.88 -3.26
C ILE A 110 -17.61 -15.34 -3.77
N PRO A 111 -18.69 -15.23 -2.98
CA PRO A 111 -20.01 -15.73 -3.38
C PRO A 111 -20.53 -15.16 -4.70
N ALA A 112 -20.26 -13.87 -4.99
CA ALA A 112 -20.67 -13.23 -6.24
C ALA A 112 -20.06 -13.90 -7.48
N ASN A 113 -18.86 -14.50 -7.35
CA ASN A 113 -18.17 -15.16 -8.45
C ASN A 113 -18.77 -16.51 -8.86
N ARG A 114 -19.79 -17.01 -8.11
CA ARG A 114 -20.61 -18.16 -8.50
C ARG A 114 -21.43 -17.91 -9.76
N ASP A 115 -21.82 -16.66 -10.03
CA ASP A 115 -22.31 -16.30 -11.37
C ASP A 115 -21.09 -16.11 -12.28
N PRO A 116 -20.89 -16.98 -13.30
CA PRO A 116 -19.75 -16.86 -14.21
C PRO A 116 -19.79 -15.58 -15.07
N ARG A 117 -20.91 -14.84 -15.09
CA ARG A 117 -21.07 -13.57 -15.82
C ARG A 117 -20.74 -12.36 -14.94
N TYR A 118 -20.64 -12.54 -13.63
CA TYR A 118 -20.29 -11.46 -12.72
C TYR A 118 -18.79 -11.17 -12.78
N TYR A 119 -18.42 -9.90 -12.88
CA TYR A 119 -17.05 -9.42 -12.77
C TYR A 119 -17.07 -8.13 -11.97
N ASP A 120 -16.15 -8.00 -11.01
CA ASP A 120 -15.84 -6.69 -10.45
C ASP A 120 -15.03 -5.91 -11.50
N LEU A 121 -15.65 -4.89 -12.07
CA LEU A 121 -15.04 -4.09 -13.13
C LEU A 121 -14.24 -2.89 -12.59
N GLY A 122 -14.11 -2.78 -11.25
CA GLY A 122 -13.35 -1.73 -10.62
C GLY A 122 -13.92 -0.33 -10.90
N ILE A 123 -13.04 0.63 -11.19
CA ILE A 123 -13.40 2.04 -11.25
C ILE A 123 -14.41 2.38 -12.36
N CYS A 124 -14.50 1.60 -13.45
CA CYS A 124 -15.47 1.90 -14.51
C CYS A 124 -16.93 1.64 -14.08
N ALA A 125 -17.18 0.78 -13.08
CA ALA A 125 -18.51 0.49 -12.56
C ALA A 125 -18.94 1.41 -11.40
N ARG A 126 -18.08 2.38 -11.03
CA ARG A 126 -18.36 3.32 -9.94
C ARG A 126 -19.24 4.47 -10.44
N PRO A 127 -20.46 4.66 -9.91
CA PRO A 127 -21.36 5.72 -10.37
C PRO A 127 -20.85 7.12 -10.01
N ASP A 128 -19.98 7.21 -9.00
CA ASP A 128 -19.32 8.42 -8.52
C ASP A 128 -18.02 8.76 -9.29
N HIS A 129 -17.59 7.91 -10.22
CA HIS A 129 -16.48 8.23 -11.11
C HIS A 129 -16.90 9.31 -12.12
N ASN A 130 -15.98 10.19 -12.53
CA ASN A 130 -16.27 11.25 -13.48
C ASN A 130 -16.54 10.75 -14.92
N LYS A 131 -16.24 9.47 -15.19
CA LYS A 131 -16.48 8.76 -16.45
C LYS A 131 -16.97 7.35 -16.15
N PRO A 132 -18.19 7.18 -15.63
CA PRO A 132 -18.75 5.85 -15.41
C PRO A 132 -18.93 5.17 -16.79
N ASP A 133 -18.84 3.83 -16.81
CA ASP A 133 -19.00 2.99 -18.01
C ASP A 133 -17.98 3.21 -19.15
N ASP A 134 -16.99 4.09 -18.97
CA ASP A 134 -15.89 4.24 -19.93
C ASP A 134 -15.02 2.97 -19.90
N LYS A 135 -15.15 2.21 -21.00
CA LYS A 135 -14.56 0.87 -21.17
C LYS A 135 -13.05 0.85 -20.98
N ARG A 136 -12.36 1.99 -21.13
CA ARG A 136 -10.90 2.11 -20.94
C ARG A 136 -10.46 1.91 -19.49
N PHE A 137 -11.36 2.09 -18.53
CA PHE A 137 -11.05 1.94 -17.11
C PHE A 137 -11.53 0.61 -16.51
N CYS A 138 -12.18 -0.24 -17.30
CA CYS A 138 -12.73 -1.49 -16.77
C CYS A 138 -11.62 -2.48 -16.42
N GLY A 139 -11.71 -3.05 -15.22
CA GLY A 139 -10.70 -3.92 -14.63
C GLY A 139 -9.60 -3.17 -13.87
N MET A 140 -9.64 -1.83 -13.83
CA MET A 140 -8.66 -1.03 -13.10
C MET A 140 -9.09 -0.78 -11.66
N PHE A 141 -8.16 -0.98 -10.74
CA PHE A 141 -8.34 -0.73 -9.31
C PHE A 141 -7.31 0.26 -8.82
N LYS A 142 -7.65 1.02 -7.78
CA LYS A 142 -6.75 2.01 -7.19
C LYS A 142 -5.49 1.31 -6.67
N THR A 143 -4.32 1.83 -7.02
CA THR A 143 -3.04 1.37 -6.47
C THR A 143 -3.07 1.52 -4.93
N PRO A 144 -2.99 0.43 -4.14
CA PRO A 144 -2.99 0.54 -2.69
C PRO A 144 -1.64 1.06 -2.19
N THR A 145 -1.63 1.67 -0.99
CA THR A 145 -0.36 1.89 -0.27
C THR A 145 0.28 0.55 0.07
N LEU A 146 1.61 0.51 0.09
CA LEU A 146 2.38 -0.65 0.59
C LEU A 146 2.79 -0.52 2.06
N ARG A 147 2.42 0.57 2.75
CA ARG A 147 2.59 0.66 4.21
C ARG A 147 1.83 -0.47 4.88
N ASN A 148 2.49 -1.14 5.82
CA ASN A 148 1.99 -2.34 6.51
C ASN A 148 1.60 -3.50 5.58
N VAL A 149 2.13 -3.57 4.35
CA VAL A 149 1.77 -4.67 3.42
C VAL A 149 2.13 -6.05 3.97
N ALA A 150 3.22 -6.14 4.75
CA ALA A 150 3.69 -7.39 5.34
C ALA A 150 2.82 -7.93 6.48
N THR A 151 1.92 -7.12 7.06
CA THR A 151 1.01 -7.58 8.14
C THR A 151 -0.27 -8.21 7.61
N ARG A 152 -0.47 -8.19 6.29
CA ARG A 152 -1.68 -8.69 5.63
C ARG A 152 -1.61 -10.19 5.38
N ASN A 153 -2.76 -10.85 5.47
CA ASN A 153 -2.92 -12.28 5.17
C ASN A 153 -3.67 -12.56 3.86
N VAL A 154 -4.20 -11.52 3.22
CA VAL A 154 -4.87 -11.58 1.91
C VAL A 154 -4.54 -10.34 1.09
N PHE A 155 -4.33 -10.54 -0.21
CA PHE A 155 -3.78 -9.54 -1.12
C PHE A 155 -4.65 -9.35 -2.36
N PHE A 156 -4.49 -8.19 -3.00
CA PHE A 156 -5.34 -7.66 -4.07
C PHE A 156 -6.79 -7.39 -3.65
N HIS A 157 -7.57 -6.77 -4.55
CA HIS A 157 -8.95 -6.36 -4.29
C HIS A 157 -9.88 -7.55 -3.97
N ASN A 158 -9.58 -8.73 -4.53
CA ASN A 158 -10.38 -9.94 -4.37
C ASN A 158 -9.78 -10.93 -3.34
N GLY A 159 -8.68 -10.58 -2.67
CA GLY A 159 -8.06 -11.43 -1.65
C GLY A 159 -7.54 -12.79 -2.17
N GLN A 160 -7.33 -12.94 -3.49
CA GLN A 160 -6.99 -14.23 -4.10
C GLN A 160 -5.65 -14.79 -3.61
N LEU A 161 -4.63 -13.94 -3.48
CA LEU A 161 -3.32 -14.38 -2.97
C LEU A 161 -3.24 -14.21 -1.46
N LYS A 162 -2.51 -15.12 -0.80
CA LYS A 162 -2.50 -15.26 0.66
C LYS A 162 -1.15 -14.94 1.31
N SER A 163 -0.12 -14.71 0.52
CA SER A 163 1.21 -14.33 1.02
C SER A 163 1.81 -13.20 0.20
N LEU A 164 2.64 -12.36 0.84
CA LEU A 164 3.37 -11.30 0.17
C LEU A 164 4.34 -11.88 -0.87
N ARG A 165 4.98 -13.00 -0.56
CA ARG A 165 5.83 -13.75 -1.49
C ARG A 165 5.11 -14.14 -2.78
N ASP A 166 3.87 -14.63 -2.69
CA ASP A 166 3.08 -14.98 -3.87
C ASP A 166 2.69 -13.74 -4.68
N VAL A 167 2.47 -12.59 -4.05
CA VAL A 167 2.23 -11.33 -4.76
C VAL A 167 3.46 -10.94 -5.59
N ILE A 168 4.64 -10.94 -4.98
CA ILE A 168 5.89 -10.60 -5.66
C ILE A 168 6.13 -11.57 -6.83
N ARG A 169 5.97 -12.88 -6.58
CA ARG A 169 6.12 -13.91 -7.61
C ARG A 169 5.08 -13.78 -8.72
N PHE A 170 3.84 -13.40 -8.40
CA PHE A 170 2.80 -13.12 -9.38
C PHE A 170 3.25 -12.02 -10.34
N TYR A 171 3.70 -10.87 -9.83
CA TYR A 171 4.21 -9.81 -10.69
C TYR A 171 5.35 -10.28 -11.59
N ASN A 172 6.26 -11.09 -11.06
CA ASN A 172 7.42 -11.57 -11.82
C ASN A 172 7.09 -12.66 -12.86
N THR A 173 6.00 -13.40 -12.66
CA THR A 173 5.76 -14.64 -13.42
C THR A 173 4.36 -14.76 -14.03
N ARG A 174 3.48 -13.75 -13.86
CA ARG A 174 2.12 -13.72 -14.43
C ARG A 174 2.12 -14.08 -15.91
N ASP A 175 3.09 -13.54 -16.65
CA ASP A 175 3.14 -13.67 -18.10
C ASP A 175 4.01 -14.84 -18.56
N THR A 176 5.07 -15.16 -17.81
CA THR A 176 6.05 -16.18 -18.16
C THR A 176 5.68 -17.59 -17.70
N GLN A 177 4.88 -17.71 -16.63
CA GLN A 177 4.39 -18.97 -16.06
C GLN A 177 2.90 -18.83 -15.65
N PRO A 178 2.00 -18.50 -16.59
CA PRO A 178 0.60 -18.18 -16.28
C PRO A 178 -0.17 -19.36 -15.65
N GLU A 179 0.26 -20.61 -15.87
CA GLU A 179 -0.31 -21.82 -15.28
C GLU A 179 -0.18 -21.89 -13.75
N LEU A 180 0.75 -21.13 -13.16
CA LEU A 180 0.85 -20.99 -11.70
C LEU A 180 -0.31 -20.17 -11.12
N TRP A 181 -0.92 -19.31 -11.93
CA TRP A 181 -1.83 -18.27 -11.46
C TRP A 181 -3.27 -18.48 -11.93
N TYR A 182 -3.45 -18.96 -13.15
CA TYR A 182 -4.75 -19.10 -13.78
C TYR A 182 -5.12 -20.57 -14.00
N PRO A 183 -6.41 -20.94 -13.89
CA PRO A 183 -6.83 -22.31 -14.12
C PRO A 183 -6.62 -22.71 -15.58
N THR A 184 -6.31 -23.99 -15.79
CA THR A 184 -6.27 -24.60 -17.12
C THR A 184 -7.62 -25.23 -17.44
N LYS A 185 -8.16 -24.94 -18.63
CA LYS A 185 -9.39 -25.55 -19.15
C LYS A 185 -9.14 -26.06 -20.55
N ASN A 186 -9.45 -27.33 -20.80
CA ASN A 186 -9.24 -27.99 -22.10
C ASN A 186 -7.80 -27.83 -22.63
N GLY A 187 -6.80 -28.00 -21.76
CA GLY A 187 -5.38 -27.86 -22.11
C GLY A 187 -4.91 -26.42 -22.35
N LYS A 188 -5.75 -25.40 -22.15
CA LYS A 188 -5.41 -23.99 -22.32
C LYS A 188 -5.51 -23.22 -21.00
N VAL A 189 -4.44 -22.52 -20.63
CA VAL A 189 -4.44 -21.60 -19.49
C VAL A 189 -5.42 -20.46 -19.74
N GLN A 190 -6.31 -20.21 -18.80
CA GLN A 190 -7.36 -19.18 -18.90
C GLN A 190 -6.83 -17.81 -18.44
N LYS A 191 -5.82 -17.28 -19.14
CA LYS A 191 -5.16 -16.03 -18.72
C LYS A 191 -6.12 -14.83 -18.76
N PHE A 192 -6.03 -14.07 -17.66
CA PHE A 192 -6.95 -13.02 -17.19
C PHE A 192 -8.39 -13.54 -17.02
N ASN A 193 -8.56 -14.59 -16.20
CA ASN A 193 -9.87 -15.22 -15.96
C ASN A 193 -10.85 -14.36 -15.12
N ASP A 194 -10.39 -13.28 -14.50
CA ASP A 194 -11.23 -12.35 -13.73
C ASP A 194 -11.56 -11.05 -14.47
N LEU A 195 -11.42 -11.04 -15.80
CA LEU A 195 -11.80 -9.90 -16.63
C LEU A 195 -12.41 -10.37 -17.96
N PRO A 196 -13.56 -9.82 -18.39
CA PRO A 196 -14.14 -10.12 -19.70
C PRO A 196 -13.14 -9.86 -20.83
N GLU A 197 -13.14 -10.72 -21.85
CA GLU A 197 -12.20 -10.65 -22.96
C GLU A 197 -12.13 -9.27 -23.62
N ARG A 198 -13.29 -8.63 -23.81
CA ARG A 198 -13.42 -7.28 -24.38
C ARG A 198 -12.69 -6.17 -23.61
N TYR A 199 -12.28 -6.41 -22.36
CA TYR A 199 -11.57 -5.43 -21.53
C TYR A 199 -10.12 -5.83 -21.25
N ARG A 200 -9.65 -6.99 -21.75
CA ARG A 200 -8.27 -7.45 -21.49
C ARG A 200 -7.19 -6.57 -22.14
N ALA A 201 -7.57 -5.73 -23.10
CA ALA A 201 -6.69 -4.69 -23.64
C ALA A 201 -6.31 -3.61 -22.62
N ASN A 202 -7.02 -3.52 -21.49
CA ASN A 202 -6.71 -2.58 -20.42
C ASN A 202 -5.64 -3.11 -19.44
N ILE A 203 -5.25 -4.39 -19.55
CA ILE A 203 -4.26 -4.99 -18.66
C ILE A 203 -2.91 -4.29 -18.82
N ASP A 204 -2.29 -3.94 -17.72
CA ASP A 204 -0.99 -3.28 -17.68
C ASP A 204 0.10 -4.19 -18.26
N THR A 205 0.93 -3.57 -19.12
CA THR A 205 2.03 -4.18 -19.86
C THR A 205 3.39 -3.52 -19.58
N GLN A 206 3.53 -2.81 -18.46
CA GLN A 206 4.81 -2.28 -18.01
C GLN A 206 5.59 -3.38 -17.27
N ALA A 207 6.92 -3.34 -17.29
CA ALA A 207 7.72 -4.29 -16.52
C ALA A 207 7.30 -4.28 -15.04
N PRO A 208 7.26 -5.44 -14.35
CA PRO A 208 7.59 -6.80 -14.83
C PRO A 208 6.42 -7.54 -15.51
N LEU A 209 5.30 -6.86 -15.74
CA LEU A 209 4.08 -7.35 -16.37
C LEU A 209 4.09 -7.15 -17.90
N ASP A 210 5.27 -7.09 -18.50
CA ASP A 210 5.53 -6.62 -19.86
C ASP A 210 5.20 -7.61 -20.98
N GLY A 211 4.40 -8.65 -20.68
CA GLY A 211 3.95 -9.60 -21.69
C GLY A 211 5.03 -10.51 -22.24
N LYS A 212 6.15 -10.71 -21.51
CA LYS A 212 7.17 -11.73 -21.83
C LYS A 212 6.52 -13.08 -22.14
N LYS A 213 7.10 -13.79 -23.10
CA LYS A 213 6.60 -15.08 -23.57
C LYS A 213 6.70 -16.13 -22.45
N VAL A 214 5.76 -17.09 -22.47
CA VAL A 214 5.78 -18.26 -21.59
C VAL A 214 7.12 -18.99 -21.71
N GLY A 215 7.70 -19.38 -20.57
CA GLY A 215 8.99 -20.08 -20.48
C GLY A 215 10.22 -19.17 -20.50
N VAL A 216 10.08 -17.87 -20.75
CA VAL A 216 11.18 -16.90 -20.57
C VAL A 216 11.34 -16.58 -19.08
N ALA A 217 12.57 -16.38 -18.61
CA ALA A 217 12.79 -15.95 -17.23
C ALA A 217 12.08 -14.62 -16.93
N GLY A 218 11.58 -14.48 -15.69
CA GLY A 218 11.06 -13.21 -15.19
C GLY A 218 12.13 -12.12 -15.10
N ALA A 219 11.71 -10.90 -14.83
CA ALA A 219 12.62 -9.76 -14.69
C ALA A 219 13.47 -9.83 -13.40
N MET A 220 12.98 -10.53 -12.38
CA MET A 220 13.63 -10.72 -11.08
C MET A 220 14.07 -12.17 -10.88
N THR A 221 15.24 -12.36 -10.28
CA THR A 221 15.69 -13.66 -9.76
C THR A 221 14.98 -14.00 -8.44
N GLU A 222 15.13 -15.23 -7.92
CA GLU A 222 14.63 -15.57 -6.58
C GLU A 222 15.26 -14.67 -5.50
N GLN A 223 16.56 -14.39 -5.59
CA GLN A 223 17.24 -13.48 -4.65
C GLN A 223 16.65 -12.06 -4.72
N ASP A 224 16.36 -11.56 -5.93
CA ASP A 224 15.73 -10.25 -6.09
C ASP A 224 14.34 -10.21 -5.42
N MET A 225 13.55 -11.29 -5.54
CA MET A 225 12.23 -11.38 -4.91
C MET A 225 12.32 -11.46 -3.39
N GLU A 226 13.26 -12.22 -2.84
CA GLU A 226 13.52 -12.29 -1.40
C GLU A 226 14.02 -10.96 -0.83
N ASP A 227 14.94 -10.30 -1.54
CA ASP A 227 15.45 -8.98 -1.16
C ASP A 227 14.31 -7.95 -1.19
N LEU A 228 13.46 -7.97 -2.23
CA LEU A 228 12.28 -7.10 -2.35
C LEU A 228 11.30 -7.34 -1.20
N GLU A 229 11.02 -8.60 -0.84
CA GLU A 229 10.19 -8.93 0.32
C GLU A 229 10.80 -8.37 1.61
N ALA A 230 12.11 -8.51 1.82
CA ALA A 230 12.81 -7.94 2.98
C ALA A 230 12.65 -6.41 3.03
N PHE A 231 12.76 -5.71 1.90
CA PHE A 231 12.49 -4.28 1.84
C PHE A 231 11.04 -3.94 2.20
N LEU A 232 10.06 -4.64 1.65
CA LEU A 232 8.63 -4.37 1.93
C LEU A 232 8.28 -4.58 3.41
N ASN A 233 8.96 -5.50 4.11
CA ASN A 233 8.83 -5.67 5.55
C ASN A 233 9.25 -4.42 6.34
N THR A 234 10.17 -3.60 5.82
CA THR A 234 10.62 -2.35 6.47
C THR A 234 9.53 -1.28 6.52
N LEU A 235 8.43 -1.45 5.77
CA LEU A 235 7.29 -0.54 5.70
C LEU A 235 6.22 -0.82 6.77
N THR A 236 6.52 -1.71 7.72
CA THR A 236 5.64 -2.04 8.84
C THR A 236 5.87 -1.04 9.98
N ASP A 237 4.79 -0.40 10.40
CA ASP A 237 4.77 0.57 11.50
C ASP A 237 5.06 -0.10 12.85
N HIS A 238 5.29 0.72 13.88
CA HIS A 238 5.68 0.34 15.23
C HIS A 238 7.00 -0.43 15.29
N TYR A 239 7.96 -0.01 14.46
CA TYR A 239 9.28 -0.62 14.45
C TYR A 239 10.00 -0.36 15.79
N PRO A 240 10.48 -1.39 16.48
CA PRO A 240 11.10 -1.22 17.79
C PRO A 240 12.42 -0.45 17.65
N VAL A 241 12.47 0.76 18.22
CA VAL A 241 13.72 1.51 18.36
C VAL A 241 14.27 1.25 19.77
N PRO A 242 15.52 0.78 19.93
CA PRO A 242 16.13 0.68 21.25
C PRO A 242 16.10 2.02 21.97
N PRO A 243 15.83 2.07 23.29
CA PRO A 243 15.85 3.31 24.04
C PRO A 243 17.22 3.99 23.89
N GLN A 244 17.19 5.28 23.54
CA GLN A 244 18.41 6.08 23.48
C GLN A 244 19.08 6.12 24.86
N PRO A 245 20.41 5.99 24.96
CA PRO A 245 21.09 6.38 26.18
C PRO A 245 20.83 7.87 26.41
N VAL A 246 20.10 8.20 27.47
CA VAL A 246 19.85 9.58 27.90
C VAL A 246 21.20 10.22 28.16
N LYS A 247 21.58 11.24 27.37
CA LYS A 247 22.77 12.05 27.68
C LYS A 247 22.52 12.71 29.05
N PRO A 248 23.41 12.53 30.04
CA PRO A 248 23.26 13.24 31.31
C PRO A 248 23.24 14.76 31.04
N PRO A 249 22.45 15.53 31.82
CA PRO A 249 22.39 16.97 31.66
C PRO A 249 23.80 17.56 31.72
N LYS A 250 24.11 18.48 30.81
CA LYS A 250 25.39 19.22 30.85
C LYS A 250 25.52 19.90 32.21
N ALA A 251 26.63 19.66 32.89
CA ALA A 251 26.95 20.36 34.12
C ALA A 251 26.83 21.89 33.89
N PRO A 252 26.22 22.63 34.81
CA PRO A 252 26.12 24.08 34.69
C PRO A 252 27.52 24.68 34.57
N LYS A 253 27.69 25.63 33.65
CA LYS A 253 28.94 26.39 33.53
C LYS A 253 29.20 27.11 34.87
N PRO A 254 30.44 27.11 35.38
CA PRO A 254 30.78 27.91 36.55
C PRO A 254 30.40 29.38 36.29
N ALA A 255 29.70 30.01 37.24
CA ALA A 255 29.39 31.41 37.16
C ALA A 255 30.70 32.21 37.11
N ALA A 256 30.83 33.09 36.11
CA ALA A 256 31.94 34.04 36.06
C ALA A 256 31.78 34.99 37.25
N ILE A 257 32.77 34.98 38.16
CA ILE A 257 32.84 35.89 39.28
C ILE A 257 33.28 37.23 38.69
N ALA A 258 32.34 38.18 38.54
CA ALA A 258 32.66 39.54 38.17
C ALA A 258 33.37 40.20 39.36
N SER A 259 34.67 40.47 39.21
CA SER A 259 35.44 41.32 40.11
C SER A 259 35.20 42.78 39.74
N ASP A 260 34.18 43.40 40.34
CA ASP A 260 34.00 44.85 40.26
C ASP A 260 35.01 45.52 41.22
N ILE A 261 36.09 46.00 40.63
CA ILE A 261 37.03 46.96 41.22
C ILE A 261 36.62 48.33 40.71
N HIS A 262 36.31 49.27 41.60
CA HIS A 262 36.42 50.73 41.38
C HIS A 262 36.25 51.49 42.71
N PRO A 263 36.82 52.70 42.84
CA PRO A 263 38.19 53.16 42.64
C PRO A 263 38.96 53.33 43.97
#